data_AF-A0A1F9ZEM5-F1
#
_entry.id   AF-A0A1F9ZEM5-F1
#
_cell.length_a   1.000
_cell.length_b   1.000
_cell.length_c   1.000
_cell.angle_alpha   90.00
_cell.angle_beta   90.00
_cell.angle_gamma   90.00
#
_symmetry.space_group_name_H-M   'P 1'
#
loop_
_entity.id
_entity.type
_entity.pdbx_description
1 polymer ?
#
loop_
_entity_poly.entity_id
_entity_poly.type
_entity_poly.pdbx_seq_one_letter_code
_entity_poly.pdbx_strand_id
1 'polypeptide(L)' 'MTVRVGCGLKVHRIKGHEYVYFWHSEQQGEGRKQVQDYVGPAREPATRTEAARRMMEYYDRLLDEIQRRRDLLAKAMCG' A
#
# COMPACT_ATOMS: atom_id res chain seq x y z
N MET A 1 -6.83 -18.87 -4.43
CA MET A 1 -6.97 -17.43 -4.12
C MET A 1 -5.66 -16.73 -4.45
N THR A 2 -5.65 -15.83 -5.42
CA THR A 2 -4.44 -15.06 -5.75
C THR A 2 -4.34 -13.85 -4.83
N VAL A 3 -3.42 -13.90 -3.88
CA VAL A 3 -3.16 -12.80 -2.94
C VAL A 3 -2.26 -11.78 -3.64
N ARG A 4 -2.83 -10.67 -4.13
CA ARG A 4 -2.05 -9.51 -4.57
C ARG A 4 -1.81 -8.59 -3.39
N VAL A 5 -0.56 -8.47 -2.98
CA VAL A 5 -0.08 -7.59 -1.90
C VAL A 5 0.86 -6.59 -2.56
N GLY A 6 0.78 -5.32 -2.17
CA GLY A 6 1.83 -4.38 -2.50
C GLY A 6 1.40 -2.93 -2.34
N CYS A 7 2.40 -2.07 -2.36
CA CYS A 7 2.25 -0.64 -2.45
C CYS A 7 3.37 -0.04 -3.30
N GLY A 8 3.23 1.25 -3.63
CA GLY A 8 4.30 2.02 -4.25
C GLY A 8 3.89 3.44 -4.57
N LEU A 9 4.81 4.17 -5.20
CA LEU A 9 4.57 5.54 -5.64
C LEU A 9 4.40 5.59 -7.15
N LYS A 10 3.55 6.50 -7.61
CA LYS A 10 3.35 6.82 -9.02
C LYS A 10 3.38 8.33 -9.20
N VAL A 11 4.12 8.79 -10.19
CA VAL A 11 4.10 10.21 -10.60
C VAL A 11 3.13 10.37 -11.75
N HIS A 12 2.18 11.28 -11.60
CA HIS A 12 1.25 11.69 -12.63
C HIS A 12 1.65 13.08 -13.15
N ARG A 13 1.72 13.23 -14.47
CA ARG A 13 1.98 14.51 -15.12
C ARG A 13 0.69 15.09 -15.67
N ILE A 14 0.28 16.24 -15.17
CA ILE A 14 -0.98 16.91 -15.54
C ILE A 14 -0.67 18.38 -15.82
N LYS A 15 -0.97 18.84 -17.04
CA LYS A 15 -0.74 20.23 -17.48
C LYS A 15 0.67 20.75 -17.16
N GLY A 16 1.69 19.91 -17.35
CA GLY A 16 3.10 20.26 -17.09
C GLY A 16 3.56 20.12 -15.64
N HIS A 17 2.65 19.91 -14.68
CA HIS A 17 2.97 19.68 -13.28
C HIS A 17 3.01 18.19 -12.94
N GLU A 18 3.90 17.82 -12.01
CA GLU A 18 4.08 16.44 -11.56
C GLU A 18 3.54 16.27 -10.14
N TYR A 19 2.81 15.17 -9.93
CA TYR A 19 2.07 14.89 -8.72
C TYR A 19 2.34 13.46 -8.27
N VAL A 20 2.65 13.30 -6.98
CA VAL A 20 2.89 11.98 -6.40
C VAL A 20 1.57 11.41 -5.90
N TYR A 21 1.33 10.16 -6.29
CA TYR A 21 0.26 9.32 -5.80
C TYR A 21 0.88 8.11 -5.11
N PHE A 22 0.31 7.72 -3.98
CA PHE A 22 0.63 6.48 -3.28
C PHE A 22 -0.43 5.44 -3.64
N TRP A 23 -0.01 4.31 -4.21
CA TRP A 23 -0.91 3.20 -4.47
C TRP A 23 -0.68 2.09 -3.46
N HIS A 24 -1.75 1.43 -3.03
CA HIS A 24 -1.66 0.28 -2.12
C HIS A 24 -2.82 -0.68 -2.34
N SER A 25 -2.60 -1.95 -2.00
CA SER A 25 -3.64 -2.97 -2.04
C SER A 25 -4.41 -2.98 -0.71
N GLU A 26 -5.72 -2.83 -0.78
CA GLU A 26 -6.63 -3.00 0.37
C GLU A 26 -7.48 -4.24 0.21
N GLN A 27 -7.79 -4.90 1.34
CA GLN A 27 -8.76 -5.99 1.38
C GLN A 27 -10.17 -5.45 1.14
N GLN A 28 -10.88 -6.07 0.21
CA GLN A 28 -12.25 -5.72 -0.11
C GLN A 28 -13.07 -6.99 -0.30
N GLY A 29 -13.81 -7.40 0.74
CA GLY A 29 -14.52 -8.67 0.76
C GLY A 29 -13.59 -9.85 0.49
N GLU A 30 -13.96 -10.70 -0.46
CA GLU A 30 -13.13 -11.83 -0.90
C GLU A 30 -11.94 -11.41 -1.81
N GLY A 31 -11.92 -10.15 -2.24
CA GLY A 31 -10.93 -9.62 -3.18
C GLY A 31 -9.96 -8.61 -2.55
N ARG A 32 -9.10 -8.07 -3.42
CA ARG A 32 -8.29 -6.89 -3.10
C ARG A 32 -8.41 -5.85 -4.19
N LYS A 33 -8.54 -4.59 -3.76
CA LYS A 33 -8.59 -3.42 -4.63
C LYS A 33 -7.28 -2.65 -4.51
N GLN A 34 -6.81 -2.13 -5.63
CA GLN A 34 -5.73 -1.14 -5.63
C GLN A 34 -6.34 0.25 -5.43
N VAL A 35 -5.97 0.91 -4.34
CA VAL A 35 -6.33 2.30 -4.04
C VAL A 35 -5.17 3.20 -4.47
N GLN A 36 -5.50 4.42 -4.90
CA GLN A 36 -4.52 5.45 -5.24
C GLN A 36 -4.87 6.75 -4.51
N ASP A 37 -4.00 7.16 -3.60
CA ASP A 37 -4.16 8.37 -2.80
C ASP A 37 -3.25 9.46 -3.34
N TYR A 38 -3.80 10.65 -3.56
CA TYR A 38 -3.00 11.82 -3.83
C TYR A 38 -2.14 12.15 -2.60
N VAL A 39 -0.85 12.42 -2.84
CA VAL A 39 0.10 12.80 -1.79
C VAL A 39 0.40 14.29 -1.85
N GLY A 40 0.74 14.80 -3.04
CA GLY A 40 1.15 16.20 -3.20
C GLY A 40 1.94 16.44 -4.50
N PRO A 41 2.34 17.70 -4.77
CA PRO A 41 3.21 18.03 -5.90
C PRO A 41 4.60 17.42 -5.72
N ALA A 42 5.17 16.83 -6.77
CA ALA A 42 6.44 16.10 -6.72
C ALA A 42 7.65 16.99 -6.35
N ARG A 43 7.55 18.29 -6.64
CA ARG A 43 8.59 19.29 -6.34
C ARG A 43 8.67 19.69 -4.86
N GLU A 44 7.66 19.34 -4.06
CA GLU A 44 7.60 19.76 -2.66
C GLU A 44 8.31 18.74 -1.76
N PRO A 45 9.30 19.13 -0.93
CA PRO A 45 9.99 18.21 -0.02
C PRO A 45 9.05 17.51 0.97
N ALA A 46 7.97 18.19 1.38
CA ALA A 46 6.93 17.63 2.22
C ALA A 46 6.24 16.42 1.57
N THR A 47 5.99 16.46 0.26
CA THR A 47 5.41 15.35 -0.51
C THR A 47 6.27 14.10 -0.42
N ARG A 48 7.60 14.22 -0.53
CA ARG A 48 8.51 13.07 -0.42
C ARG A 48 8.48 12.46 0.98
N THR A 49 8.47 13.31 2.01
CA THR A 49 8.42 12.87 3.41
C THR A 49 7.11 12.14 3.71
N GLU A 50 5.99 12.71 3.28
CA GLU A 50 4.66 12.12 3.42
C GLU A 50 4.53 10.81 2.64
N ALA A 51 5.05 10.74 1.41
CA ALA A 51 5.07 9.52 0.61
C ALA A 51 5.82 8.38 1.31
N ALA A 52 6.99 8.68 1.91
CA ALA A 52 7.76 7.72 2.67
C ALA A 52 7.01 7.26 3.93
N ARG A 53 6.39 8.20 4.66
CA ARG A 53 5.56 7.89 5.84
C ARG A 53 4.44 6.90 5.50
N ARG A 54 3.68 7.16 4.43
CA ARG A 54 2.58 6.27 4.00
C ARG A 54 3.06 4.87 3.59
N MET A 55 4.25 4.76 2.96
CA MET A 55 4.84 3.45 2.64
C MET A 55 5.20 2.68 3.91
N MET A 56 5.82 3.33 4.90
CA MET A 56 6.15 2.68 6.18
C MET A 56 4.88 2.20 6.89
N GLU A 57 3.85 3.05 7.00
CA GLU A 57 2.58 2.69 7.62
C GLU A 57 1.85 1.54 6.90
N TYR A 58 2.01 1.44 5.59
CA TYR A 58 1.51 0.29 4.85
C TYR A 58 2.30 -0.98 5.16
N TYR A 59 3.63 -0.91 5.21
CA TYR A 59 4.46 -2.07 5.53
C TYR A 59 4.20 -2.59 6.95
N ASP A 60 4.03 -1.71 7.93
CA ASP A 60 3.71 -2.12 9.30
C ASP A 60 2.39 -2.89 9.35
N ARG A 61 1.32 -2.34 8.74
CA ARG A 61 0.02 -3.03 8.64
C ARG A 61 0.12 -4.35 7.87
N LEU A 62 0.94 -4.40 6.83
CA LEU A 62 1.13 -5.59 6.02
C LEU A 62 1.83 -6.71 6.79
N LEU A 63 2.87 -6.37 7.56
CA LEU A 63 3.58 -7.34 8.40
C LEU A 63 2.64 -7.98 9.40
N ASP A 64 1.81 -7.17 10.08
CA ASP A 64 0.78 -7.66 10.99
C ASP A 64 -0.22 -8.59 10.30
N GLU A 65 -0.67 -8.22 9.10
CA GLU A 65 -1.62 -9.02 8.33
C GLU A 65 -1.02 -10.36 7.89
N ILE A 66 0.22 -10.35 7.38
CA ILE A 66 0.94 -11.57 6.98
C ILE A 66 1.14 -12.47 8.20
N GLN A 67 1.54 -11.91 9.33
CA GLN A 67 1.76 -12.64 10.58
C GLN A 67 0.47 -13.34 11.02
N ARG A 68 -0.66 -12.62 11.07
CA ARG A 68 -1.98 -13.20 11.39
C ARG A 68 -2.36 -14.32 10.43
N ARG A 69 -2.19 -14.13 9.12
CA ARG A 69 -2.53 -15.14 8.10
C ARG A 69 -1.66 -16.39 8.24
N ARG A 70 -0.36 -16.22 8.51
CA ARG A 70 0.56 -17.33 8.74
C ARG A 70 0.12 -18.17 9.93
N ASP A 71 -0.26 -17.53 11.04
CA ASP A 71 -0.67 -18.23 12.25
C ASP A 71 -2.00 -18.98 12.08
N LEU A 72 -2.94 -18.43 11.30
CA LEU A 72 -4.18 -19.14 10.93
C LEU A 72 -3.90 -20.38 10.08
N LEU A 73 -3.02 -20.27 9.08
CA LEU A 73 -2.61 -21.41 8.25
C LEU A 73 -1.88 -22.47 9.08
N ALA A 74 -0.97 -22.06 9.98
CA ALA A 74 -0.28 -22.98 10.88
C ALA A 74 -1.27 -23.78 11.75
N LYS A 75 -2.26 -23.11 12.34
CA LYS A 75 -3.32 -23.76 13.12
C LYS A 75 -4.13 -24.77 12.30
N ALA A 76 -4.48 -24.41 11.06
CA ALA A 76 -5.25 -25.28 10.18
C ALA A 76 -4.46 -26.52 9.71
N MET A 77 -3.13 -26.46 9.68
CA MET A 77 -2.27 -27.61 9.33
C MET A 77 -2.00 -28.56 10.50
N CYS A 78 -2.11 -28.08 11.74
CA CYS A 78 -1.86 -28.88 12.94
C CYS A 78 -3.13 -29.46 13.58
N GLY A 79 -4.31 -29.16 13.01
CA GLY A 79 -5.62 -29.66 13.45
C GLY A 79 -6.16 -30.78 12.57
#